data_AF-A0A660NU90-F1
#
_entry.id   AF-A0A660NU90-F1
#
_cell.length_a   1.000
_cell.length_b   1.000
_cell.length_c   1.000
_cell.angle_alpha   90.00
_cell.angle_beta   90.00
_cell.angle_gamma   90.00
#
_symmetry.space_group_name_H-M   'P 1'
#
loop_
_entity.id
_entity.type
_entity.pdbx_description
1 polymer ?
#
loop_
_entity_poly.entity_id
_entity_poly.type
_entity_poly.pdbx_seq_one_letter_code
_entity_poly.pdbx_strand_id
1 'polypeptide(L)'
;MFRIKLFYIYILLFFTFETMFLASCSTDKFVPDGSYLLDKVELRSDAADFNASQLAQYVRQKENSRWFSFFKIPLGTYSLAGKDTTKWINRTLQRIGEKPVYYDTLQARLSCEDLRLAMNNMGYMNARVDFSTKVRGKKLKAIYTLMPGEPFMIDNFSYDIQDSTIANILQPT
;
A
#
# COMPACT_ATOMS: atom_id res chain seq x y z
N MET A 1 29.34 -20.69 51.52
CA MET A 1 27.97 -21.17 51.20
C MET A 1 27.07 -20.08 50.58
N PHE A 2 27.05 -18.84 51.11
CA PHE A 2 26.18 -17.75 50.62
C PHE A 2 26.49 -17.28 49.18
N ARG A 3 27.77 -17.12 48.82
CA ARG A 3 28.20 -16.70 47.48
C ARG A 3 27.86 -17.69 46.37
N ILE A 4 27.84 -18.99 46.69
CA ILE A 4 27.46 -20.06 45.76
C ILE A 4 25.96 -19.97 45.46
N LYS A 5 25.12 -19.80 46.49
CA LYS A 5 23.67 -19.61 46.30
C LYS A 5 23.35 -18.36 45.48
N LEU A 6 24.09 -17.27 45.69
CA LEU A 6 23.92 -16.02 44.94
C LEU A 6 24.28 -16.20 43.45
N PHE A 7 25.35 -16.95 43.15
CA PHE A 7 25.76 -17.28 41.79
C PHE A 7 24.70 -18.09 41.02
N TYR A 8 24.08 -19.09 41.66
CA TYR A 8 22.99 -19.86 41.06
C TYR A 8 21.72 -19.02 40.82
N ILE A 9 21.43 -18.05 41.70
CA ILE A 9 20.31 -17.11 41.51
C ILE A 9 20.54 -16.22 40.29
N TYR A 10 21.76 -15.69 40.09
CA TYR A 10 22.09 -14.91 38.89
C TYR A 10 22.02 -15.72 37.60
N ILE A 11 22.45 -16.99 37.62
CA ILE A 11 22.32 -17.90 36.47
C ILE A 11 20.84 -18.18 36.15
N LEU A 12 20.01 -18.43 37.16
CA LEU A 12 18.57 -18.64 36.96
C LEU A 12 17.89 -17.38 36.39
N LEU A 13 18.21 -16.20 36.93
CA LEU A 13 17.68 -14.93 36.42
C LEU A 13 18.12 -14.66 34.97
N PHE A 14 19.38 -14.95 34.64
CA PHE A 14 19.91 -14.83 33.27
C PHE A 14 19.19 -15.78 32.30
N PHE A 15 19.00 -17.06 32.66
CA PHE A 15 18.25 -18.02 31.84
C PHE A 15 16.77 -17.62 31.69
N THR A 16 16.12 -17.11 32.74
CA THR A 16 14.73 -16.63 32.62
C THR A 16 14.61 -15.39 31.73
N PHE A 17 15.60 -14.48 31.78
CA PHE A 17 15.65 -13.30 30.91
C PHE A 17 15.86 -13.68 29.44
N GLU A 18 16.73 -14.66 29.15
CA GLU A 18 16.95 -15.17 27.80
C GLU A 18 15.69 -15.81 27.19
N THR A 19 14.89 -16.54 27.98
CA THR A 19 13.66 -17.18 27.47
C THR A 19 12.57 -16.19 27.04
N MET A 20 12.58 -14.94 27.54
CA MET A 20 11.64 -13.90 27.09
C MET A 20 11.92 -13.39 25.66
N PHE A 21 13.13 -13.60 25.13
CA PHE A 21 13.48 -13.14 23.77
C PHE A 21 13.12 -14.14 22.66
N LEU A 22 12.83 -15.40 23.00
CA LEU A 22 12.51 -16.43 22.00
C LEU A 22 11.00 -16.53 21.67
N ALA A 23 10.15 -15.75 22.35
CA ALA A 23 8.73 -15.64 22.00
C ALA A 23 8.52 -14.73 20.77
N SER A 24 8.99 -15.19 19.60
CA SER A 24 8.67 -14.54 18.33
C SER A 24 7.20 -14.81 18.00
N CYS A 25 6.32 -13.86 18.32
CA CYS A 25 4.90 -13.96 18.00
C CYS A 25 4.70 -13.67 16.49
N SER A 26 4.34 -14.68 15.70
CA SER A 26 4.13 -14.49 14.26
C SER A 26 2.86 -13.66 14.01
N THR A 27 3.01 -12.58 13.25
CA THR A 27 1.92 -11.68 12.87
C THR A 27 0.93 -12.29 11.89
N ASP A 28 1.29 -13.41 11.28
CA ASP A 28 0.52 -14.10 10.26
C ASP A 28 -0.76 -14.76 10.82
N LYS A 29 -0.85 -14.96 12.13
CA LYS A 29 -2.03 -15.55 12.81
C LYS A 29 -3.29 -14.68 12.69
N PHE A 30 -3.13 -13.38 12.43
CA PHE A 30 -4.23 -12.40 12.49
C PHE A 30 -4.80 -12.03 11.12
N VAL A 31 -4.28 -12.64 10.04
CA VAL A 31 -4.80 -12.49 8.68
C VAL A 31 -5.67 -13.71 8.36
N PRO A 32 -6.97 -13.54 8.08
CA PRO A 32 -7.87 -14.64 7.72
C PRO A 32 -7.32 -15.49 6.56
N ASP A 33 -7.64 -16.77 6.57
CA ASP A 33 -7.32 -17.65 5.45
C ASP A 33 -8.01 -17.18 4.16
N GLY A 34 -7.28 -17.25 3.04
CA GLY A 34 -7.72 -16.70 1.75
C GLY A 34 -7.53 -15.19 1.58
N SER A 35 -7.04 -14.46 2.59
CA SER A 35 -6.78 -13.02 2.49
C SER A 35 -5.28 -12.68 2.61
N TYR A 36 -4.91 -11.50 2.09
CA TYR A 36 -3.56 -10.98 2.19
C TYR A 36 -3.55 -9.54 2.72
N LEU A 37 -2.57 -9.23 3.56
CA LEU A 37 -2.26 -7.86 3.94
C LEU A 37 -1.54 -7.16 2.79
N LEU A 38 -2.02 -6.00 2.37
CA LEU A 38 -1.32 -5.14 1.42
C LEU A 38 -0.11 -4.51 2.10
N ASP A 39 1.07 -5.05 1.82
CA ASP A 39 2.33 -4.68 2.49
C ASP A 39 3.07 -3.57 1.74
N LYS A 40 3.01 -3.58 0.41
CA LYS A 40 3.66 -2.58 -0.44
C LYS A 40 2.91 -2.39 -1.75
N VAL A 41 2.84 -1.15 -2.21
CA VAL A 41 2.39 -0.74 -3.54
C VAL A 41 3.61 -0.20 -4.29
N GLU A 42 3.85 -0.73 -5.48
CA GLU A 42 5.00 -0.35 -6.31
C GLU A 42 4.51 0.06 -7.69
N LEU A 43 4.83 1.30 -8.10
CA LEU A 43 4.62 1.77 -9.47
C LEU A 43 5.95 1.71 -10.21
N ARG A 44 5.93 1.15 -11.41
CA ARG A 44 7.06 1.05 -12.32
C ARG A 44 6.67 1.62 -13.68
N SER A 45 7.65 2.06 -14.44
CA SER A 45 7.50 2.45 -15.84
C SER A 45 8.38 1.56 -16.71
N ASP A 46 7.93 1.22 -17.91
CA ASP A 46 8.77 0.61 -18.95
C ASP A 46 9.58 1.66 -19.75
N ALA A 47 9.08 2.90 -19.82
CA ALA A 47 9.72 4.03 -20.44
C ALA A 47 10.62 4.77 -19.44
N ALA A 48 11.89 4.99 -19.82
CA ALA A 48 12.91 5.59 -18.96
C ALA A 48 12.58 7.05 -18.58
N ASP A 49 12.01 7.82 -19.51
CA ASP A 49 11.71 9.23 -19.31
C ASP A 49 10.33 9.48 -18.67
N PHE A 50 9.59 8.43 -18.34
CA PHE A 50 8.26 8.53 -17.76
C PHE A 50 8.27 8.30 -16.25
N ASN A 51 7.89 9.33 -15.50
CA ASN A 51 7.87 9.27 -14.04
C ASN A 51 6.57 8.67 -13.49
N ALA A 52 6.52 7.35 -13.37
CA ALA A 52 5.36 6.63 -12.81
C ALA A 52 4.97 7.07 -11.39
N SER A 53 5.90 7.60 -10.58
CA SER A 53 5.61 7.99 -9.19
C SER A 53 4.64 9.18 -9.09
N GLN A 54 4.57 10.04 -10.12
CA GLN A 54 3.63 11.16 -10.19
C GLN A 54 2.17 10.69 -10.25
N LEU A 55 1.96 9.44 -10.70
CA LEU A 55 0.64 8.83 -10.81
C LEU A 55 0.23 8.02 -9.57
N ALA A 56 1.04 8.01 -8.51
CA ALA A 56 0.73 7.28 -7.28
C ALA A 56 -0.61 7.68 -6.64
N GLN A 57 -1.06 8.92 -6.87
CA GLN A 57 -2.35 9.41 -6.37
C GLN A 57 -3.57 8.71 -7.00
N TYR A 58 -3.42 8.14 -8.20
CA TYR A 58 -4.49 7.40 -8.89
C TYR A 58 -4.60 5.94 -8.41
N VAL A 59 -3.68 5.48 -7.56
CA VAL A 59 -3.81 4.16 -6.93
C VAL A 59 -4.75 4.24 -5.73
N ARG A 60 -5.85 3.48 -5.81
CA ARG A 60 -6.93 3.51 -4.80
C ARG A 60 -6.53 2.92 -3.47
N GLN A 61 -5.78 1.80 -3.49
CA GLN A 61 -5.27 1.19 -2.27
C GLN A 61 -3.89 1.73 -1.94
N LYS A 62 -3.75 2.37 -0.78
CA LYS A 62 -2.45 2.77 -0.26
C LYS A 62 -1.87 1.66 0.61
N GLU A 63 -0.56 1.49 0.55
CA GLU A 63 0.14 0.65 1.51
C GLU A 63 -0.04 1.20 2.93
N ASN A 64 -0.07 0.31 3.92
CA ASN A 64 -0.17 0.72 5.31
C ASN A 64 1.10 1.49 5.70
N SER A 65 0.98 2.66 6.34
CA SER A 65 2.16 3.45 6.67
C SER A 65 3.06 2.67 7.63
N ARG A 66 4.35 2.58 7.29
CA ARG A 66 5.37 1.97 8.16
C ARG A 66 5.74 2.93 9.29
N TRP A 67 4.73 3.43 10.02
CA TRP A 67 4.90 4.53 10.98
C TRP A 67 5.88 4.22 12.11
N PHE A 68 6.32 2.97 12.24
CA PHE A 68 7.58 2.66 12.89
C PHE A 68 8.58 2.02 11.93
N SER A 69 9.27 2.85 11.14
CA SER A 69 10.45 2.43 10.37
C SER A 69 11.56 1.83 11.26
N PHE A 70 11.46 1.97 12.59
CA PHE A 70 12.39 1.41 13.59
C PHE A 70 11.81 0.28 14.46
N PHE A 71 10.49 0.20 14.65
CA PHE A 71 9.86 -0.79 15.55
C PHE A 71 8.57 -1.35 14.93
N LYS A 72 8.67 -2.44 14.16
CA LYS A 72 7.49 -3.15 13.64
C LYS A 72 6.63 -3.62 14.82
N ILE A 73 5.60 -2.86 15.19
CA ILE A 73 4.61 -3.31 16.16
C ILE A 73 3.95 -4.55 15.55
N PRO A 74 4.07 -5.74 16.16
CA PRO A 74 3.49 -6.96 15.61
C PRO A 74 1.97 -6.79 15.49
N LEU A 75 1.36 -7.22 14.37
CA LEU A 75 -0.11 -7.29 14.20
C LEU A 75 -0.84 -7.95 15.40
N GLY A 76 -0.12 -8.77 16.18
CA GLY A 76 -0.65 -9.35 17.41
C GLY A 76 -1.01 -8.36 18.50
N THR A 77 -0.36 -7.21 18.61
CA THR A 77 -0.74 -6.20 19.62
C THR A 77 -2.09 -5.55 19.31
N TYR A 78 -2.45 -5.38 18.03
CA TYR A 78 -3.78 -4.92 17.60
C TYR A 78 -4.86 -5.96 17.87
N SER A 79 -4.53 -7.23 17.70
CA SER A 79 -5.47 -8.34 17.87
C SER A 79 -5.64 -8.74 19.34
N LEU A 80 -4.63 -8.44 20.17
CA LEU A 80 -4.66 -8.54 21.63
C LEU A 80 -5.29 -7.31 22.30
N ALA A 81 -5.37 -6.18 21.61
CA ALA A 81 -6.18 -5.05 22.05
C ALA A 81 -7.64 -5.48 22.01
N GLY A 82 -8.13 -5.98 23.15
CA GLY A 82 -9.52 -6.42 23.29
C GLY A 82 -10.48 -5.30 22.88
N LYS A 83 -11.68 -5.68 22.43
CA LYS A 83 -12.76 -4.73 22.08
C LYS A 83 -13.17 -3.81 23.23
N ASP A 84 -12.74 -4.12 24.45
CA ASP A 84 -12.97 -3.33 25.64
C ASP A 84 -12.09 -2.07 25.67
N THR A 85 -12.67 -0.95 25.24
CA THR A 85 -12.04 0.38 25.20
C THR A 85 -11.93 1.04 26.58
N THR A 86 -12.44 0.40 27.64
CA THR A 86 -12.35 0.89 29.02
C THR A 86 -10.91 0.81 29.55
N LYS A 87 -10.13 -0.16 29.05
CA LYS A 87 -8.72 -0.31 29.40
C LYS A 87 -7.87 0.67 28.59
N TRP A 88 -7.13 1.52 29.30
CA TRP A 88 -6.25 2.54 28.71
C TRP A 88 -5.28 1.97 27.67
N ILE A 89 -4.75 0.76 27.89
CA ILE A 89 -3.85 0.05 26.97
C ILE A 89 -4.53 -0.26 25.62
N ASN A 90 -5.79 -0.71 25.61
CA ASN A 90 -6.53 -1.00 24.39
C ASN A 90 -6.85 0.28 23.59
N ARG A 91 -7.21 1.37 24.29
CA ARG A 91 -7.40 2.70 23.70
C ARG A 91 -6.12 3.25 23.09
N THR A 92 -5.00 3.09 23.78
CA THR A 92 -3.69 3.55 23.34
C THR A 92 -3.22 2.74 22.12
N LEU A 93 -3.39 1.41 22.11
CA LEU A 93 -3.09 0.55 20.95
C LEU A 93 -3.96 0.85 19.71
N GLN A 94 -5.27 1.09 19.88
CA GLN A 94 -6.15 1.47 18.77
C GLN A 94 -5.85 2.87 18.22
N ARG A 95 -5.33 3.78 19.05
CA ARG A 95 -4.93 5.15 18.66
C ARG A 95 -3.55 5.21 18.00
N ILE A 96 -2.70 4.22 18.25
CA ILE A 96 -1.27 4.25 17.90
C ILE A 96 -0.96 3.63 16.53
N GLY A 97 -1.92 3.11 15.76
CA GLY A 97 -1.61 2.92 14.35
C GLY A 97 -2.71 2.49 13.41
N GLU A 98 -2.37 2.62 12.14
CA GLU A 98 -3.24 2.43 10.99
C GLU A 98 -3.71 0.97 10.89
N LYS A 99 -5.03 0.80 10.73
CA LYS A 99 -5.67 -0.50 10.56
C LYS A 99 -5.02 -1.26 9.40
N PRO A 100 -4.75 -2.57 9.53
CA PRO A 100 -4.25 -3.39 8.42
C PRO A 100 -5.18 -3.27 7.21
N VAL A 101 -4.58 -2.90 6.06
CA VAL A 101 -5.28 -2.85 4.77
C VAL A 101 -5.18 -4.23 4.12
N TYR A 102 -6.32 -4.88 3.90
CA TYR A 102 -6.38 -6.11 3.13
C TYR A 102 -6.33 -5.80 1.63
N TYR A 103 -5.66 -6.65 0.88
CA TYR A 103 -5.64 -6.56 -0.58
C TYR A 103 -7.04 -6.77 -1.14
N ASP A 104 -7.44 -5.88 -2.06
CA ASP A 104 -8.74 -5.92 -2.73
C ASP A 104 -8.50 -5.93 -4.24
N THR A 105 -8.86 -7.04 -4.87
CA THR A 105 -8.69 -7.26 -6.31
C THR A 105 -9.49 -6.28 -7.16
N LEU A 106 -10.68 -5.85 -6.70
CA LEU A 106 -11.50 -4.87 -7.40
C LEU A 106 -10.86 -3.49 -7.35
N GLN A 107 -10.36 -3.07 -6.19
CA GLN A 107 -9.66 -1.80 -6.06
C GLN A 107 -8.36 -1.77 -6.88
N ALA A 108 -7.66 -2.91 -6.97
CA ALA A 108 -6.48 -3.03 -7.83
C ALA A 108 -6.84 -2.88 -9.31
N ARG A 109 -7.89 -3.56 -9.77
CA ARG A 109 -8.39 -3.44 -11.15
C ARG A 109 -8.80 -2.01 -11.48
N LEU A 110 -9.54 -1.35 -10.59
CA LEU A 110 -9.96 0.03 -10.76
C LEU A 110 -8.77 1.00 -10.74
N SER A 111 -7.72 0.71 -9.95
CA SER A 111 -6.47 1.49 -9.99
C SER A 111 -5.78 1.38 -11.35
N CYS A 112 -5.81 0.21 -12.01
CA CYS A 112 -5.29 0.08 -13.38
C CYS A 112 -6.06 0.96 -14.38
N GLU A 113 -7.39 1.01 -14.25
CA GLU A 113 -8.24 1.86 -15.10
C GLU A 113 -7.95 3.34 -14.88
N ASP A 114 -7.86 3.79 -13.63
CA ASP A 114 -7.57 5.17 -13.27
C ASP A 114 -6.16 5.59 -13.74
N LEU A 115 -5.15 4.73 -13.55
CA LEU A 115 -3.78 4.96 -14.03
C LEU A 115 -3.72 5.07 -15.56
N ARG A 116 -4.44 4.19 -16.27
CA ARG A 116 -4.53 4.24 -17.75
C ARG A 116 -5.21 5.54 -18.20
N LEU A 117 -6.32 5.91 -17.57
CA LEU A 117 -7.04 7.14 -17.88
C LEU A 117 -6.17 8.37 -17.63
N ALA A 118 -5.41 8.39 -16.52
CA ALA A 118 -4.49 9.47 -16.22
C ALA A 118 -3.40 9.62 -17.31
N MET A 119 -2.82 8.51 -17.77
CA MET A 119 -1.86 8.54 -18.89
C MET A 119 -2.51 9.01 -20.20
N ASN A 120 -3.72 8.58 -20.51
CA ASN A 120 -4.47 9.06 -21.68
C ASN A 120 -4.67 10.59 -21.61
N ASN A 121 -5.05 11.11 -20.45
CA ASN A 121 -5.21 12.55 -20.23
C ASN A 121 -3.89 13.34 -20.35
N MET A 122 -2.74 12.67 -20.22
CA MET A 122 -1.41 13.24 -20.44
C MET A 122 -0.95 13.15 -21.91
N GLY A 123 -1.76 12.61 -22.82
CA GLY A 123 -1.43 12.46 -24.24
C GLY A 123 -1.05 11.04 -24.67
N TYR A 124 -0.91 10.09 -23.75
CA TYR A 124 -0.50 8.72 -24.06
C TYR A 124 -1.72 7.84 -24.41
N MET A 125 -2.29 8.00 -25.60
CA MET A 125 -3.58 7.38 -25.96
C MET A 125 -3.54 5.85 -26.04
N ASN A 126 -2.38 5.27 -26.29
CA ASN A 126 -2.14 3.82 -26.36
C ASN A 126 -1.62 3.24 -25.04
N ALA A 127 -1.72 3.99 -23.94
CA ALA A 127 -1.16 3.57 -22.67
C ALA A 127 -1.82 2.29 -22.13
N ARG A 128 -0.99 1.46 -21.50
CA ARG A 128 -1.40 0.21 -20.86
C ARG A 128 -0.84 0.13 -19.45
N VAL A 129 -1.52 -0.62 -18.59
CA VAL A 129 -1.09 -0.86 -17.21
C VAL A 129 -1.18 -2.35 -16.95
N ASP A 130 -0.02 -2.97 -16.73
CA ASP A 130 0.05 -4.34 -16.27
C ASP A 130 0.04 -4.39 -14.75
N PHE A 131 -0.65 -5.39 -14.22
CA PHE A 131 -0.75 -5.62 -12.79
C PHE A 131 -0.22 -7.00 -12.42
N SER A 132 0.65 -7.05 -11.40
CA SER A 132 1.16 -8.30 -10.85
C SER A 132 1.27 -8.22 -9.34
N THR A 133 1.26 -9.39 -8.70
CA THR A 133 1.36 -9.51 -7.25
C THR A 133 2.53 -10.39 -6.85
N LYS A 134 3.24 -10.03 -5.78
CA LYS A 134 4.23 -10.91 -5.13
C LYS A 134 3.78 -11.21 -3.71
N VAL A 135 3.59 -12.50 -3.42
CA VAL A 135 3.12 -12.98 -2.12
C VAL A 135 4.31 -13.49 -1.29
N ARG A 136 4.33 -13.13 -0.01
CA ARG A 136 5.27 -13.67 0.98
C ARG A 136 4.51 -13.93 2.29
N GLY A 137 4.20 -15.20 2.57
CA GLY A 137 3.33 -15.55 3.69
C GLY A 137 1.93 -14.93 3.52
N LYS A 138 1.46 -14.22 4.55
CA LYS A 138 0.16 -13.50 4.52
C LYS A 138 0.26 -12.06 3.97
N LYS A 139 1.41 -11.68 3.41
CA LYS A 139 1.67 -10.35 2.85
C LYS A 139 1.68 -10.38 1.33
N LEU A 140 1.14 -9.34 0.73
CA LEU A 140 1.09 -9.14 -0.71
C LEU A 140 1.68 -7.78 -1.08
N LYS A 141 2.59 -7.80 -2.05
CA LYS A 141 3.06 -6.62 -2.77
C LYS A 141 2.28 -6.50 -4.07
N ALA A 142 1.61 -5.37 -4.27
CA ALA A 142 0.94 -4.99 -5.51
C ALA A 142 1.91 -4.20 -6.39
N ILE A 143 2.07 -4.62 -7.66
CA ILE A 143 3.02 -4.01 -8.59
C ILE A 143 2.24 -3.60 -9.85
N TYR A 144 2.22 -2.30 -10.13
CA TYR A 144 1.65 -1.72 -11.33
C TYR A 144 2.80 -1.32 -12.26
N THR A 145 2.83 -1.88 -13.46
CA THR A 145 3.80 -1.53 -14.50
C THR A 145 3.09 -0.68 -15.55
N LEU A 146 3.43 0.60 -15.60
CA LEU A 146 2.87 1.56 -16.53
C LEU A 146 3.65 1.50 -17.84
N MET A 147 2.90 1.42 -18.94
CA MET A 147 3.42 1.37 -20.30
C MET A 147 2.77 2.52 -21.10
N PRO A 148 3.29 3.75 -21.00
CA PRO A 148 2.69 4.92 -21.65
C PRO A 148 2.71 4.82 -23.19
N GLY A 149 3.79 4.29 -23.78
CA GLY A 149 3.99 4.36 -25.24
C GLY A 149 4.29 5.78 -25.74
N GLU A 150 4.10 6.02 -27.03
CA GLU A 150 4.36 7.33 -27.64
C GLU A 150 3.23 8.33 -27.34
N PRO A 151 3.56 9.61 -27.02
CA PRO A 151 2.56 10.65 -26.81
C PRO A 151 1.94 11.08 -28.14
N PHE A 152 0.63 11.34 -28.11
CA PHE A 152 -0.15 11.84 -29.24
C PHE A 152 -0.26 13.36 -29.13
N MET A 153 -0.02 14.04 -30.24
CA MET A 153 -0.22 15.49 -30.38
C MET A 153 -1.41 15.75 -31.32
N ILE A 154 -2.18 16.79 -31.03
CA ILE A 154 -3.22 17.25 -31.94
C ILE A 154 -2.53 17.95 -33.11
N ASP A 155 -2.76 17.45 -34.32
CA ASP A 155 -2.14 17.99 -35.54
C ASP A 155 -3.05 19.04 -36.20
N ASN A 156 -4.29 18.65 -36.53
CA ASN A 156 -5.27 19.53 -37.14
C ASN A 156 -6.60 19.50 -36.37
N PHE A 157 -7.24 20.66 -36.27
CA PHE A 157 -8.54 20.82 -35.64
C PHE A 157 -9.43 21.66 -36.54
N SER A 158 -10.56 21.10 -36.97
CA SER A 158 -11.51 21.74 -37.86
C SER A 158 -12.91 21.66 -37.29
N TYR A 159 -13.68 22.73 -37.46
CA TYR A 159 -15.10 22.76 -37.13
C TYR A 159 -15.93 22.33 -38.34
N ASP A 160 -16.85 21.38 -38.13
CA ASP A 160 -17.93 21.08 -39.06
C ASP A 160 -19.26 21.41 -38.37
N ILE A 161 -19.67 22.68 -38.49
CA ILE A 161 -20.88 23.20 -37.84
C ILE A 161 -21.86 23.60 -38.93
N GLN A 162 -22.97 22.86 -39.01
CA GLN A 162 -24.01 23.11 -40.03
C GLN A 162 -24.89 24.32 -39.69
N ASP A 163 -25.11 24.58 -38.39
CA ASP A 163 -25.90 25.72 -37.94
C ASP A 163 -25.04 26.99 -37.92
N SER A 164 -25.37 27.95 -38.79
CA SER A 164 -24.63 29.20 -38.91
C SER A 164 -24.65 30.06 -37.65
N THR A 165 -25.72 30.00 -36.85
CA THR A 165 -25.82 30.76 -35.60
C THR A 165 -24.87 30.18 -34.56
N ILE A 166 -24.82 28.85 -34.44
CA ILE A 166 -23.87 28.16 -33.56
C ILE A 166 -22.44 28.35 -34.06
N ALA A 167 -22.21 28.27 -35.36
CA ALA A 167 -20.89 28.47 -35.98
C ALA A 167 -20.33 29.84 -35.63
N ASN A 168 -21.15 30.89 -35.68
CA ASN A 168 -20.73 32.25 -35.32
C ASN A 168 -20.40 32.41 -33.83
N ILE A 169 -21.06 31.66 -32.94
CA ILE A 169 -20.78 31.71 -31.50
C ILE A 169 -19.46 31.01 -31.16
N LEU A 170 -19.11 29.94 -31.87
CA LEU A 170 -17.96 29.09 -31.59
C LEU A 170 -16.72 29.42 -32.44
N GLN A 171 -16.77 30.48 -33.26
CA GLN A 171 -15.60 30.94 -34.01
C GLN A 171 -14.45 31.28 -33.04
N PRO A 172 -13.24 30.75 -33.27
CA PRO A 172 -12.08 31.12 -32.46
C PRO A 172 -11.80 32.61 -32.65
N THR A 173 -11.65 33.34 -31.54
CA THR A 173 -11.18 34.75 -31.51
C THR A 173 -9.76 34.90 -32.03
#